data_AF-G0P1I5-F1
#
_entry.id   AF-G0P1I5-F1
#
_cell.length_a   1.000
_cell.length_b   1.000
_cell.length_c   1.000
_cell.angle_alpha   90.00
_cell.angle_beta   90.00
_cell.angle_gamma   90.00
#
_symmetry.space_group_name_H-M   'P 1'
#
loop_
_entity.id
_entity.type
_entity.pdbx_description
1 polymer ?
#
loop_
_entity_poly.entity_id
_entity_poly.type
_entity_poly.pdbx_seq_one_letter_code
_entity_poly.pdbx_strand_id
1 'polypeptide(L)'
;MRNQMKEKDSSVIKCKVGEEWISSIEDNLRKEKESLMTVVETELKMIQLTSHDFEDAKESCETDRGTDEALDETSEEEDVKGGKGNHYTPAEDFELYSFVFHRIIRGVPKSKLALRDKDTWETIRKKGKINRDGQSMKSRWSQHLKYLDRILEIEDFPDDMANVLRETFKKE
;
A
#
# COMPACT_ATOMS: atom_id res chain seq x y z
N MET A 1 -70.22 -25.01 -16.14
CA MET A 1 -69.46 -24.29 -15.10
C MET A 1 -68.14 -25.02 -14.82
N ARG A 2 -67.09 -24.84 -15.64
CA ARG A 2 -65.82 -25.58 -15.45
C ARG A 2 -64.55 -24.83 -15.91
N ASN A 3 -64.56 -23.50 -15.92
CA ASN A 3 -63.44 -22.68 -16.43
C ASN A 3 -62.79 -21.71 -15.41
N GLN A 4 -63.12 -21.76 -14.12
CA GLN A 4 -62.55 -20.82 -13.13
C GLN A 4 -61.42 -21.39 -12.23
N MET A 5 -61.02 -22.66 -12.39
CA MET A 5 -60.01 -23.26 -11.50
C MET A 5 -58.57 -23.25 -12.04
N LYS A 6 -58.30 -22.82 -13.28
CA LYS A 6 -56.93 -22.85 -13.84
C LYS A 6 -56.11 -21.56 -13.69
N GLU A 7 -56.72 -20.43 -13.37
CA GLU A 7 -55.99 -19.15 -13.26
C GLU A 7 -55.34 -18.94 -11.88
N LYS A 8 -55.84 -19.59 -10.82
CA LYS A 8 -55.29 -19.42 -9.48
C LYS A 8 -53.92 -20.06 -9.31
N ASP A 9 -53.66 -21.20 -9.94
CA ASP A 9 -52.36 -21.90 -9.81
C ASP A 9 -51.24 -21.22 -10.60
N SER A 10 -51.55 -20.58 -11.73
CA SER A 10 -50.55 -19.84 -12.52
C SER A 10 -50.06 -18.56 -11.83
N SER A 11 -50.89 -17.94 -10.99
CA SER A 11 -50.52 -16.75 -10.20
C SER A 11 -49.64 -17.11 -9.01
N VAL A 12 -49.89 -18.25 -8.36
CA VAL A 12 -49.14 -18.68 -7.16
C VAL A 12 -47.72 -19.13 -7.50
N ILE A 13 -47.51 -19.74 -8.68
CA ILE A 13 -46.18 -20.18 -9.12
C ILE A 13 -45.30 -18.99 -9.53
N LYS A 14 -45.87 -17.94 -10.14
CA LYS A 14 -45.10 -16.74 -10.53
C LYS A 14 -44.60 -15.93 -9.33
N CYS A 15 -45.35 -15.88 -8.22
CA CYS A 15 -44.89 -15.18 -7.01
C CYS A 15 -43.72 -15.89 -6.32
N LYS A 16 -43.74 -17.24 -6.24
CA LYS A 16 -42.66 -18.01 -5.58
C LYS A 16 -41.31 -17.88 -6.29
N VAL A 17 -41.31 -17.89 -7.63
CA VAL A 17 -40.08 -17.70 -8.41
C VAL A 17 -39.50 -16.28 -8.21
N GLY A 18 -40.36 -15.27 -8.03
CA GLY A 18 -39.93 -13.90 -7.74
C GLY A 18 -39.31 -13.76 -6.35
N GLU A 19 -39.88 -14.40 -5.34
CA GLU A 19 -39.35 -14.38 -3.96
C GLU A 19 -37.97 -15.06 -3.87
N GLU A 20 -37.78 -16.21 -4.52
CA GLU A 20 -36.48 -16.89 -4.56
C GLU A 20 -35.41 -16.07 -5.27
N TRP A 21 -35.77 -15.37 -6.36
CA TRP A 21 -34.84 -14.50 -7.09
C TRP A 21 -34.44 -13.27 -6.27
N ILE A 22 -35.39 -12.68 -5.55
CA ILE A 22 -35.13 -11.55 -4.65
C ILE A 22 -34.19 -12.00 -3.52
N SER A 23 -34.44 -13.14 -2.88
CA SER A 23 -33.55 -13.67 -1.84
C SER A 23 -32.14 -13.92 -2.37
N SER A 24 -32.00 -14.44 -3.60
CA SER A 24 -30.68 -14.65 -4.20
C SER A 24 -29.94 -13.34 -4.45
N ILE A 25 -30.65 -12.26 -4.82
CA ILE A 25 -30.04 -10.94 -5.00
C ILE A 25 -29.61 -10.37 -3.64
N GLU A 26 -30.46 -10.46 -2.63
CA GLU A 26 -30.17 -9.97 -1.27
C GLU A 26 -28.95 -10.68 -0.65
N ASP A 27 -28.82 -11.99 -0.84
CA ASP A 27 -27.68 -12.75 -0.35
C ASP A 27 -26.38 -12.39 -1.08
N ASN A 28 -26.44 -12.15 -2.39
CA ASN A 28 -25.27 -11.68 -3.14
C ASN A 28 -24.84 -10.27 -2.69
N LEU A 29 -25.79 -9.35 -2.52
CA LEU A 29 -25.52 -8.01 -2.02
C LEU A 29 -24.95 -8.04 -0.59
N ARG A 30 -25.42 -8.95 0.26
CA ARG A 30 -24.89 -9.15 1.61
C ARG A 30 -23.43 -9.61 1.57
N LYS A 31 -23.11 -10.61 0.74
CA LYS A 31 -21.74 -11.12 0.56
C LYS A 31 -20.79 -10.07 0.01
N GLU A 32 -21.24 -9.29 -0.99
CA GLU A 32 -20.44 -8.19 -1.53
C GLU A 32 -20.19 -7.11 -0.47
N LYS A 33 -21.20 -6.77 0.32
CA LYS A 33 -21.06 -5.80 1.43
C LYS A 33 -20.06 -6.30 2.49
N GLU A 34 -20.15 -7.56 2.89
CA GLU A 34 -19.22 -8.15 3.86
C GLU A 34 -17.80 -8.15 3.31
N SER A 35 -17.62 -8.52 2.03
CA SER A 35 -16.32 -8.46 1.36
C SER A 35 -15.76 -7.04 1.25
N LEU A 36 -16.61 -6.02 1.08
CA LEU A 36 -16.16 -4.63 1.05
C LEU A 36 -15.82 -4.10 2.45
N MET A 37 -16.56 -4.51 3.48
CA MET A 37 -16.23 -4.15 4.86
C MET A 37 -14.87 -4.70 5.29
N THR A 38 -14.54 -5.94 4.93
CA THR A 38 -13.23 -6.51 5.28
C THR A 38 -12.09 -5.76 4.60
N VAL A 39 -12.26 -5.36 3.33
CA VAL A 39 -11.27 -4.53 2.62
C VAL A 39 -11.08 -3.19 3.33
N VAL A 40 -12.17 -2.48 3.67
CA VAL A 40 -12.09 -1.19 4.37
C VAL A 40 -11.47 -1.32 5.77
N GLU A 41 -11.79 -2.38 6.52
CA GLU A 41 -11.20 -2.66 7.83
C GLU A 41 -9.70 -2.91 7.72
N THR A 42 -9.24 -3.65 6.71
CA THR A 42 -7.81 -3.86 6.48
C THR A 42 -7.09 -2.56 6.10
N GLU A 43 -7.70 -1.71 5.27
CA GLU A 43 -7.14 -0.40 4.92
C GLU A 43 -7.06 0.53 6.15
N LEU A 44 -8.10 0.58 6.98
CA LEU A 44 -8.10 1.36 8.23
C LEU A 44 -7.01 0.89 9.19
N LYS A 45 -6.83 -0.44 9.33
CA LYS A 45 -5.79 -1.01 10.19
C LYS A 45 -4.39 -0.67 9.70
N MET A 46 -4.16 -0.68 8.39
CA MET A 46 -2.89 -0.25 7.81
C MET A 46 -2.64 1.25 8.02
N ILE A 47 -3.66 2.09 7.85
CA ILE A 47 -3.54 3.54 8.11
C ILE A 47 -3.24 3.80 9.59
N GLN A 48 -3.89 3.10 10.52
CA GLN A 48 -3.61 3.23 11.96
C GLN A 48 -2.17 2.84 12.31
N LEU A 49 -1.65 1.73 11.77
CA LEU A 49 -0.25 1.34 11.97
C LEU A 49 0.72 2.41 11.47
N THR A 50 0.45 3.00 10.30
CA THR A 50 1.27 4.12 9.79
C THR A 50 1.15 5.42 10.58
N SER A 51 0.10 5.58 11.39
CA SER A 51 -0.13 6.79 12.20
C SER A 51 0.51 6.71 13.58
N HIS A 52 0.65 5.51 14.15
CA HIS A 52 1.24 5.32 15.48
C HIS A 52 2.75 5.63 15.49
N ASP A 53 3.45 5.36 14.38
CA ASP A 53 4.89 5.68 14.22
C ASP A 53 5.18 7.18 14.03
N PHE A 54 4.14 8.03 13.96
CA PHE A 54 4.28 9.48 13.72
C PHE A 54 4.25 10.33 15.00
N GLU A 55 3.76 9.82 16.14
CA GLU A 55 3.65 10.64 17.37
C GLU A 55 4.91 10.62 18.24
N ASP A 56 5.76 9.58 18.16
CA ASP A 56 7.01 9.52 18.95
C ASP A 56 8.12 10.47 18.43
N ALA A 57 7.92 11.10 17.27
CA ALA A 57 8.91 12.00 16.65
C ALA A 57 8.66 13.50 16.91
N LYS A 58 7.65 13.86 17.72
CA LYS A 58 7.28 15.27 17.93
C LYS A 58 7.82 15.90 19.22
N GLU A 59 8.49 15.15 20.09
CA GLU A 59 9.03 15.64 21.37
C GLU A 59 10.57 15.64 21.42
N SER A 60 11.26 16.11 20.38
CA SER A 60 12.72 16.32 20.49
C SER A 60 13.27 17.35 19.49
N CYS A 61 12.78 18.58 19.58
CA CYS A 61 13.51 19.72 18.99
C CYS A 61 13.18 21.04 19.68
N GLU A 62 13.55 21.13 20.96
CA GLU A 62 13.98 22.42 21.54
C GLU A 62 15.24 22.18 22.37
N THR A 63 16.40 22.40 21.75
CA THR A 63 17.59 22.78 22.54
C THR A 63 18.59 23.48 21.62
N ASP A 64 18.81 24.77 21.86
CA ASP A 64 20.12 25.37 21.62
C ASP A 64 20.32 26.65 22.46
N ARG A 65 20.97 26.51 23.62
CA ARG A 65 21.99 27.47 24.07
C ARG A 65 22.84 26.86 25.17
N GLY A 66 24.13 26.75 24.85
CA GLY A 66 25.08 25.87 25.52
C GLY A 66 25.58 26.30 26.89
N THR A 67 26.44 25.46 27.44
CA THR A 67 27.62 25.83 28.22
C THR A 67 28.55 24.63 28.27
N ASP A 68 29.83 24.96 28.13
CA ASP A 68 31.02 24.12 28.16
C ASP A 68 31.22 23.59 29.60
N GLU A 69 31.19 22.28 29.83
CA GLU A 69 31.89 21.65 30.96
C GLU A 69 31.97 20.12 30.82
N ALA A 70 33.14 19.59 31.17
CA ALA A 70 33.55 18.20 31.08
C ALA A 70 32.85 17.28 32.09
N LEU A 71 32.75 15.99 31.72
CA LEU A 71 32.74 14.73 32.51
C LEU A 71 32.03 13.68 31.62
N ASP A 72 32.74 12.71 31.05
CA ASP A 72 32.99 11.36 31.60
C ASP A 72 31.71 10.56 31.91
N GLU A 73 31.79 9.28 31.57
CA GLU A 73 30.85 8.18 31.78
C GLU A 73 29.94 7.76 30.60
N THR A 74 30.09 6.46 30.36
CA THR A 74 29.63 5.57 29.30
C THR A 74 28.12 5.53 29.10
N SER A 75 27.68 5.58 27.84
CA SER A 75 26.42 5.00 27.37
C SER A 75 26.57 4.67 25.89
N GLU A 76 26.47 3.38 25.55
CA GLU A 76 26.47 2.87 24.18
C GLU A 76 25.16 3.26 23.50
N GLU A 77 25.07 4.48 23.00
CA GLU A 77 24.10 4.83 21.96
C GLU A 77 24.74 4.43 20.62
N GLU A 78 24.16 3.41 19.97
CA GLU A 78 24.46 3.08 18.58
C GLU A 78 23.98 4.23 17.69
N ASP A 79 24.85 5.21 17.61
CA ASP A 79 24.92 6.28 16.64
C ASP A 79 25.10 5.63 15.26
N VAL A 80 23.98 5.25 14.61
CA VAL A 80 23.96 4.81 13.21
C VAL A 80 24.27 6.02 12.36
N LYS A 81 25.56 6.38 12.34
CA LYS A 81 26.18 7.28 11.40
C LYS A 81 25.76 6.82 10.01
N GLY A 82 24.88 7.61 9.40
CA GLY A 82 24.52 7.53 7.99
C GLY A 82 25.78 7.66 7.14
N GLY A 83 26.47 6.54 6.94
CA GLY A 83 27.55 6.42 6.00
C GLY A 83 27.02 6.83 4.63
N LYS A 84 27.76 7.68 3.92
CA LYS A 84 27.61 7.94 2.49
C LYS A 84 27.91 6.64 1.71
N GLY A 85 27.09 5.62 1.90
CA GLY A 85 27.09 4.40 1.11
C GLY A 85 26.46 4.76 -0.22
N ASN A 86 27.25 4.73 -1.29
CA ASN A 86 26.77 4.88 -2.67
C ASN A 86 25.81 3.75 -3.12
N HIS A 87 25.47 2.83 -2.24
CA HIS A 87 24.64 1.67 -2.52
C HIS A 87 23.29 1.81 -1.81
N TYR A 88 22.24 1.44 -2.54
CA TYR A 88 20.88 1.35 -2.03
C TYR A 88 20.73 0.12 -1.14
N THR A 89 20.17 0.29 0.05
CA THR A 89 19.86 -0.81 0.96
C THR A 89 18.56 -1.53 0.54
N PRO A 90 18.33 -2.78 0.99
CA PRO A 90 17.06 -3.46 0.78
C PRO A 90 15.86 -2.67 1.32
N ALA A 91 16.02 -1.97 2.45
CA ALA A 91 14.99 -1.11 3.01
C ALA A 91 14.69 0.11 2.11
N GLU A 92 15.70 0.74 1.52
CA GLU A 92 15.49 1.82 0.54
C GLU A 92 14.80 1.29 -0.72
N ASP A 93 15.19 0.11 -1.22
CA ASP A 93 14.54 -0.53 -2.36
C ASP A 93 13.06 -0.88 -2.04
N PHE A 94 12.78 -1.35 -0.82
CA PHE A 94 11.42 -1.60 -0.34
C PHE A 94 10.55 -0.34 -0.37
N GLU A 95 11.05 0.77 0.19
CA GLU A 95 10.34 2.06 0.18
C GLU A 95 10.03 2.55 -1.25
N LEU A 96 10.96 2.35 -2.20
CA LEU A 96 10.73 2.65 -3.61
C LEU A 96 9.63 1.76 -4.22
N TYR A 97 9.63 0.47 -3.92
CA TYR A 97 8.55 -0.42 -4.34
C TYR A 97 7.21 -0.02 -3.72
N SER A 98 7.20 0.29 -2.43
CA SER A 98 6.00 0.67 -1.66
C SER A 98 5.36 1.91 -2.26
N PHE A 99 6.15 2.91 -2.62
CA PHE A 99 5.66 4.09 -3.32
C PHE A 99 4.95 3.76 -4.64
N VAL A 100 5.55 2.88 -5.46
CA VAL A 100 4.98 2.50 -6.76
C VAL A 100 3.72 1.65 -6.58
N PHE A 101 3.76 0.68 -5.66
CA PHE A 101 2.63 -0.16 -5.30
C PHE A 101 1.43 0.68 -4.84
N HIS A 102 1.63 1.63 -3.91
CA HIS A 102 0.56 2.49 -3.42
C HIS A 102 -0.11 3.32 -4.51
N ARG A 103 0.63 3.72 -5.55
CA ARG A 103 0.02 4.40 -6.70
C ARG A 103 -0.81 3.47 -7.57
N ILE A 104 -0.37 2.23 -7.76
CA ILE A 104 -1.09 1.23 -8.55
C ILE A 104 -2.42 0.88 -7.88
N ILE A 105 -2.42 0.56 -6.58
CA ILE A 105 -3.65 0.21 -5.86
C ILE A 105 -4.64 1.39 -5.77
N ARG A 106 -4.15 2.63 -5.82
CA ARG A 106 -4.99 3.85 -5.94
C ARG A 106 -5.56 4.06 -7.35
N GLY A 107 -5.37 3.10 -8.27
CA GLY A 107 -5.89 3.14 -9.63
C GLY A 107 -5.07 3.99 -10.59
N VAL A 108 -3.83 4.36 -10.26
CA VAL A 108 -2.95 5.06 -11.21
C VAL A 108 -2.39 4.04 -12.21
N PRO A 109 -2.76 4.11 -13.50
CA PRO A 109 -2.26 3.16 -14.48
C PRO A 109 -0.76 3.36 -14.72
N LYS A 110 -0.07 2.28 -15.11
CA LYS A 110 1.39 2.25 -15.39
C LYS A 110 1.89 3.43 -16.22
N SER A 111 1.15 3.81 -17.26
CA SER A 111 1.49 4.93 -18.15
C SER A 111 1.50 6.30 -17.46
N LYS A 112 0.72 6.47 -16.39
CA LYS A 112 0.61 7.71 -15.61
C LYS A 112 1.44 7.71 -14.34
N LEU A 113 2.16 6.63 -14.03
CA LEU A 113 3.02 6.57 -12.84
C LEU A 113 4.18 7.56 -12.90
N ALA A 114 4.55 8.06 -14.09
CA ALA A 114 5.59 9.07 -14.29
C ALA A 114 6.94 8.67 -13.65
N LEU A 115 7.27 7.37 -13.66
CA LEU A 115 8.48 6.80 -13.04
C LEU A 115 9.77 7.22 -13.75
N ARG A 116 9.67 7.86 -14.92
CA ARG A 116 10.81 8.45 -15.64
C ARG A 116 11.06 9.91 -15.24
N ASP A 117 10.18 10.52 -14.46
CA ASP A 117 10.28 11.93 -14.11
C ASP A 117 10.92 12.08 -12.73
N LYS A 118 11.92 12.95 -12.63
CA LYS A 118 12.64 13.21 -11.38
C LYS A 118 11.68 13.68 -10.28
N ASP A 119 10.73 14.53 -10.63
CA ASP A 119 9.80 15.14 -9.67
C ASP A 119 8.93 14.11 -8.97
N THR A 120 8.58 13.01 -9.65
CA THR A 120 7.88 11.87 -9.06
C THR A 120 8.67 11.30 -7.89
N TRP A 121 9.97 11.09 -8.06
CA TRP A 121 10.85 10.52 -7.04
C TRP A 121 11.19 11.53 -5.94
N GLU A 122 11.26 12.83 -6.25
CA GLU A 122 11.45 13.87 -5.24
C GLU A 122 10.29 13.91 -4.23
N THR A 123 9.09 13.43 -4.61
CA THR A 123 7.99 13.27 -3.63
C THR A 123 8.29 12.25 -2.55
N ILE A 124 9.07 11.21 -2.85
CA ILE A 124 9.50 10.20 -1.87
C ILE A 124 10.49 10.84 -0.91
N ARG A 125 11.44 11.64 -1.39
CA ARG A 125 12.37 12.36 -0.52
C ARG A 125 11.66 13.29 0.46
N LYS A 126 10.56 13.92 0.03
CA LYS A 126 9.76 14.83 0.86
C LYS A 126 8.86 14.13 1.87
N LYS A 127 8.47 12.88 1.61
CA LYS A 127 7.42 12.17 2.38
C LYS A 127 7.87 10.86 3.02
N GLY A 128 8.99 10.31 2.59
CA GLY A 128 9.52 9.02 2.99
C GLY A 128 10.84 9.16 3.74
N LYS A 129 11.33 8.02 4.24
CA LYS A 129 12.55 7.93 5.06
C LYS A 129 13.84 7.85 4.23
N ILE A 130 13.75 7.94 2.91
CA ILE A 130 14.90 7.85 2.00
C ILE A 130 15.58 9.21 1.85
N ASN A 131 16.82 9.34 2.34
CA ASN A 131 17.66 10.52 2.12
C ASN A 131 18.47 10.41 0.81
N ARG A 132 17.78 10.28 -0.32
CA ARG A 132 18.37 10.24 -1.67
C ARG A 132 17.72 11.31 -2.54
N ASP A 133 18.46 11.81 -3.52
CA ASP A 133 17.90 12.74 -4.49
C ASP A 133 17.01 12.01 -5.50
N GLY A 134 16.01 12.72 -6.06
CA GLY A 134 15.08 12.13 -7.01
C GLY A 134 15.73 11.58 -8.29
N GLN A 135 16.89 12.11 -8.70
CA GLN A 135 17.58 11.63 -9.90
C GLN A 135 18.29 10.30 -9.63
N SER A 136 18.86 10.12 -8.43
CA SER A 136 19.43 8.85 -7.98
C SER A 136 18.35 7.77 -7.86
N MET A 137 17.20 8.08 -7.23
CA MET A 137 16.09 7.12 -7.10
C MET A 137 15.48 6.73 -8.45
N LYS A 138 15.32 7.71 -9.36
CA LYS A 138 14.92 7.44 -10.75
C LYS A 138 15.88 6.47 -11.43
N SER A 139 17.18 6.73 -11.31
CA SER A 139 18.21 5.90 -11.94
C SER A 139 18.18 4.49 -11.37
N ARG A 140 18.12 4.37 -10.03
CA ARG A 140 17.98 3.12 -9.31
C ARG A 140 16.77 2.32 -9.77
N TRP A 141 15.62 2.96 -9.88
CA TRP A 141 14.41 2.31 -10.37
C TRP A 141 14.59 1.76 -11.78
N SER A 142 15.06 2.62 -12.70
CA SER A 142 15.18 2.27 -14.11
C SER A 142 16.18 1.14 -14.38
N GLN A 143 17.26 1.07 -13.61
CA GLN A 143 18.36 0.14 -13.81
C GLN A 143 18.19 -1.18 -13.06
N HIS A 144 17.66 -1.14 -11.84
CA HIS A 144 17.70 -2.30 -10.93
C HIS A 144 16.33 -2.77 -10.46
N LEU A 145 15.37 -1.85 -10.24
CA LEU A 145 14.09 -2.23 -9.62
C LEU A 145 12.98 -2.50 -10.63
N LYS A 146 13.06 -1.93 -11.84
CA LYS A 146 12.03 -2.10 -12.88
C LYS A 146 11.78 -3.57 -13.24
N TYR A 147 12.81 -4.42 -13.14
CA TYR A 147 12.72 -5.85 -13.47
C TYR A 147 12.21 -6.72 -12.32
N LEU A 148 12.06 -6.14 -11.12
CA LEU A 148 11.55 -6.80 -9.91
C LEU A 148 12.38 -7.98 -9.38
N ASP A 149 13.55 -8.27 -9.97
CA ASP A 149 14.43 -9.37 -9.51
C ASP A 149 14.89 -9.15 -8.05
N ARG A 150 15.11 -7.89 -7.68
CA ARG A 150 15.51 -7.47 -6.33
C ARG A 150 14.46 -7.71 -5.25
N ILE A 151 13.20 -7.97 -5.60
CA ILE A 151 12.16 -8.30 -4.61
C ILE A 151 12.54 -9.56 -3.82
N LEU A 152 13.21 -10.52 -4.46
CA LEU A 152 13.63 -11.77 -3.83
C LEU A 152 14.77 -11.58 -2.81
N GLU A 153 15.43 -10.43 -2.84
CA GLU A 153 16.55 -10.10 -1.95
C GLU A 153 16.11 -9.28 -0.74
N ILE A 154 14.84 -8.86 -0.69
CA ILE A 154 14.27 -8.12 0.44
C ILE A 154 13.60 -9.15 1.36
N GLU A 155 14.09 -9.23 2.59
CA GLU A 155 13.50 -10.06 3.65
C GLU A 155 12.07 -9.57 3.97
N ASP A 156 11.16 -10.52 4.17
CA ASP A 156 9.75 -10.26 4.49
C ASP A 156 9.00 -9.36 3.49
N PHE A 157 9.37 -9.41 2.20
CA PHE A 157 8.63 -8.67 1.18
C PHE A 157 7.20 -9.23 1.01
N PRO A 158 6.14 -8.41 1.15
CA PRO A 158 4.77 -8.90 1.08
C PRO A 158 4.41 -9.52 -0.29
N ASP A 159 3.88 -10.74 -0.27
CA ASP A 159 3.55 -11.50 -1.49
C ASP A 159 2.48 -10.80 -2.35
N ASP A 160 1.50 -10.17 -1.72
CA ASP A 160 0.43 -9.39 -2.37
C ASP A 160 1.02 -8.21 -3.16
N MET A 161 1.94 -7.48 -2.54
CA MET A 161 2.65 -6.38 -3.17
C MET A 161 3.54 -6.85 -4.31
N ALA A 162 4.24 -7.98 -4.14
CA ALA A 162 5.07 -8.58 -5.19
C ALA A 162 4.23 -8.97 -6.40
N ASN A 163 3.06 -9.58 -6.17
CA ASN A 163 2.16 -10.00 -7.23
C ASN A 163 1.62 -8.81 -8.02
N VAL A 164 1.13 -7.76 -7.35
CA VAL A 164 0.63 -6.54 -8.02
C VAL A 164 1.71 -5.87 -8.86
N LEU A 165 2.93 -5.75 -8.32
CA LEU A 165 4.06 -5.19 -9.06
C LEU A 165 4.41 -6.06 -10.26
N ARG A 166 4.50 -7.39 -10.09
CA ARG A 166 4.79 -8.32 -11.17
C ARG A 166 3.75 -8.28 -12.27
N GLU A 167 2.47 -8.25 -11.93
CA GLU A 167 1.38 -8.12 -12.90
C GLU A 167 1.45 -6.82 -13.69
N THR A 168 1.73 -5.71 -13.01
CA THR A 168 1.82 -4.38 -13.64
C THR A 168 3.04 -4.26 -14.56
N PHE A 169 4.17 -4.85 -14.16
CA PHE A 169 5.45 -4.74 -14.87
C PHE A 169 5.87 -6.01 -15.61
N LYS A 170 4.95 -6.97 -15.87
CA LYS A 170 5.21 -8.15 -16.69
C LYS A 170 6.05 -7.73 -17.92
N LYS A 171 7.18 -8.42 -18.13
CA LYS A 171 8.03 -8.26 -19.30
C LYS A 171 7.16 -8.56 -20.53
N GLU A 172 6.75 -7.50 -21.22
CA GLU A 172 6.32 -7.59 -22.63
C GLU A 172 7.54 -7.91 -23.51
#